data_AF-A0A8X7VLV4-F1
#
_entry.id   AF-A0A8X7VLV4-F1
#
_cell.length_a   1.000
_cell.length_b   1.000
_cell.length_c   1.000
_cell.angle_alpha   90.00
_cell.angle_beta   90.00
_cell.angle_gamma   90.00
#
_symmetry.space_group_name_H-M   'P 1'
#
loop_
_entity.id
_entity.type
_entity.pdbx_description
1 polymer ?
#
loop_
_entity_poly.entity_id
_entity_poly.type
_entity_poly.pdbx_seq_one_letter_code
_entity_poly.pdbx_strand_id
1 'polypeptide(L)' 'MYAQRKKWSAEEEDALFDGVCKYGPGKWSSIINDPEFRAQLSSRTKIDLKDKWRNITIEEESKTLANQIRAMNLGL' A
#
# COMPACT_ATOMS: atom_id res chain seq x y z
N MET A 1 -2.40 -26.50 1.86
CA MET A 1 -1.23 -25.84 1.23
C MET A 1 -1.28 -24.36 1.59
N TYR A 2 -0.37 -23.89 2.44
CA TYR A 2 -0.28 -22.46 2.74
C TYR A 2 0.24 -21.77 1.48
N ALA A 3 -0.57 -20.92 0.85
CA ALA A 3 -0.15 -20.16 -0.32
C ALA A 3 1.14 -19.40 0.04
N GLN A 4 2.21 -19.63 -0.72
CA GLN A 4 3.44 -18.85 -0.59
C GLN A 4 3.06 -17.37 -0.60
N ARG A 5 3.45 -16.62 0.44
CA ARG A 5 3.22 -15.18 0.52
C ARG A 5 3.91 -14.51 -0.65
N LYS A 6 3.18 -14.28 -1.75
CA LYS A 6 3.67 -13.50 -2.88
C LYS A 6 4.02 -12.11 -2.37
N LYS A 7 5.30 -11.76 -2.44
CA LYS A 7 5.79 -10.40 -2.20
C LYS A 7 5.08 -9.45 -3.15
N TRP A 8 4.82 -8.23 -2.68
CA TRP A 8 4.30 -7.16 -3.52
C TRP A 8 5.44 -6.61 -4.37
N SER A 9 5.21 -6.39 -5.66
CA SER A 9 6.14 -5.66 -6.53
C SER A 9 5.93 -4.15 -6.38
N ALA A 10 6.91 -3.37 -6.84
CA ALA A 10 6.82 -1.92 -6.80
C ALA A 10 5.63 -1.40 -7.63
N GLU A 11 5.36 -2.02 -8.79
CA GLU A 11 4.24 -1.65 -9.67
C GLU A 11 2.89 -1.95 -9.02
N GLU A 12 2.78 -3.02 -8.23
CA GLU A 12 1.57 -3.32 -7.47
C GLU A 12 1.37 -2.34 -6.31
N GLU A 13 2.45 -1.94 -5.63
CA GLU A 13 2.41 -0.94 -4.56
C GLU A 13 2.01 0.43 -5.09
N ASP A 14 2.58 0.84 -6.22
CA ASP A 14 2.28 2.10 -6.91
C ASP A 14 0.81 2.13 -7.37
N ALA A 15 0.35 1.08 -8.05
CA ALA A 15 -1.06 0.97 -8.46
C ALA A 15 -2.04 0.95 -7.27
N LEU A 16 -1.64 0.38 -6.12
CA LEU A 16 -2.44 0.43 -4.90
C LEU A 16 -2.47 1.85 -4.32
N PHE A 17 -1.33 2.54 -4.27
CA PHE A 17 -1.24 3.90 -3.76
C PHE A 17 -2.07 4.88 -4.61
N ASP A 18 -1.89 4.85 -5.92
CA ASP A 18 -2.66 5.67 -6.86
C ASP A 18 -4.15 5.35 -6.82
N GLY A 19 -4.50 4.06 -6.74
CA GLY A 19 -5.88 3.63 -6.57
C GLY A 19 -6.53 4.16 -5.30
N VAL A 20 -5.80 4.12 -4.17
CA VAL A 20 -6.28 4.71 -2.91
C VAL A 20 -6.34 6.23 -2.98
N CYS A 21 -5.40 6.88 -3.66
CA CYS A 21 -5.43 8.32 -3.89
C CYS A 21 -6.68 8.73 -4.71
N LYS A 22 -7.00 7.96 -5.76
CA LYS A 22 -8.14 8.21 -6.66
C LYS A 22 -9.51 7.93 -6.03
N TYR A 23 -9.66 6.81 -5.32
CA TYR A 23 -10.97 6.36 -4.81
C TYR A 23 -11.15 6.51 -3.30
N GLY A 24 -10.06 6.63 -2.56
CA GLY A 24 -10.03 6.60 -1.10
C GLY A 24 -9.86 5.19 -0.52
N PRO A 25 -9.38 5.10 0.74
CA PRO A 25 -9.19 3.82 1.42
C PRO A 25 -10.54 3.12 1.63
N GLY A 26 -10.55 1.79 1.56
CA GLY A 26 -11.77 0.99 1.71
C GLY A 26 -12.53 0.72 0.40
N LYS A 27 -12.23 1.45 -0.68
CA LYS A 27 -12.81 1.25 -2.02
C LYS A 27 -12.07 0.20 -2.86
N TRP A 28 -11.61 -0.90 -2.23
CA TRP A 28 -10.79 -1.95 -2.85
C TRP A 28 -11.42 -2.57 -4.10
N SER A 29 -12.76 -2.73 -4.09
CA SER A 29 -13.48 -3.24 -5.25
C SER A 29 -13.38 -2.31 -6.45
N SER A 30 -13.45 -0.99 -6.23
CA SER A 30 -13.33 -0.01 -7.30
C SER A 30 -11.91 0.00 -7.86
N ILE A 31 -10.91 -0.04 -6.96
CA ILE A 31 -9.49 -0.05 -7.32
C ILE A 31 -9.13 -1.27 -8.19
N ILE A 32 -9.56 -2.48 -7.81
CA ILE A 32 -9.28 -3.71 -8.59
C ILE A 32 -9.94 -3.68 -9.97
N ASN A 33 -11.12 -3.07 -10.09
CA ASN A 33 -11.87 -3.04 -11.34
C ASN A 33 -11.49 -1.84 -12.24
N ASP A 34 -10.73 -0.88 -11.73
CA ASP A 34 -10.27 0.26 -12.51
C ASP A 34 -9.36 -0.23 -13.65
N PRO A 35 -9.66 0.11 -14.91
CA PRO A 35 -8.81 -0.21 -16.06
C PRO A 35 -7.34 0.22 -15.91
N GLU A 36 -7.05 1.27 -15.16
CA GLU A 36 -5.70 1.80 -14.92
C GLU A 36 -4.88 0.91 -13.99
N PHE A 37 -5.52 0.28 -13.00
CA PHE A 37 -4.82 -0.49 -11.94
C PHE A 37 -5.02 -2.00 -12.07
N ARG A 38 -6.07 -2.45 -12.78
CA ARG A 38 -6.46 -3.87 -12.86
C ARG A 38 -5.40 -4.77 -13.45
N ALA A 39 -4.50 -4.26 -14.31
CA ALA A 39 -3.49 -5.08 -14.95
C ALA A 39 -2.42 -5.49 -13.93
N GLN A 40 -1.96 -4.53 -13.14
CA GLN A 40 -0.98 -4.66 -12.06
C GLN A 40 -1.59 -5.43 -10.89
N LEU A 41 -2.84 -5.16 -10.53
CA LEU A 41 -3.52 -5.78 -9.39
C LEU A 41 -4.29 -7.07 -9.76
N SER A 42 -4.13 -7.58 -10.98
CA SER A 42 -4.87 -8.73 -11.51
C SER A 42 -4.76 -10.00 -10.67
N SER A 43 -3.65 -10.17 -9.95
CA SER A 43 -3.40 -11.33 -9.09
C SER A 43 -3.74 -11.11 -7.60
N ARG A 44 -4.27 -9.92 -7.26
CA ARG A 44 -4.56 -9.52 -5.89
C ARG A 44 -6.07 -9.50 -5.62
N THR A 45 -6.42 -9.83 -4.39
CA THR A 45 -7.80 -9.79 -3.90
C THR A 45 -8.07 -8.51 -3.10
N LYS A 46 -9.35 -8.20 -2.88
CA LYS A 46 -9.76 -7.07 -2.02
C LYS A 46 -9.17 -7.15 -0.62
N ILE A 47 -8.96 -8.37 -0.12
CA ILE A 47 -8.35 -8.63 1.19
C ILE A 47 -6.85 -8.30 1.13
N ASP A 48 -6.16 -8.73 0.07
CA ASP A 48 -4.74 -8.43 -0.11
C ASP A 48 -4.48 -6.92 -0.14
N LEU A 49 -5.29 -6.15 -0.87
CA LEU A 49 -5.17 -4.69 -0.93
C LEU A 49 -5.36 -4.05 0.45
N LYS A 50 -6.40 -4.46 1.18
CA LYS A 50 -6.67 -3.96 2.54
C LYS A 50 -5.49 -4.24 3.48
N ASP A 51 -5.01 -5.48 3.48
CA ASP A 51 -3.93 -5.90 4.38
C ASP A 51 -2.61 -5.25 4.01
N LYS A 52 -2.33 -5.10 2.72
CA LYS A 52 -1.16 -4.36 2.23
C LYS A 52 -1.23 -2.89 2.61
N TRP A 53 -2.37 -2.24 2.39
CA TRP A 53 -2.56 -0.83 2.75
C TRP A 53 -2.31 -0.60 4.23
N ARG A 54 -2.84 -1.46 5.12
CA ARG A 54 -2.57 -1.38 6.56
C ARG A 54 -1.08 -1.48 6.88
N ASN A 55 -0.34 -2.37 6.19
CA ASN A 55 1.09 -2.48 6.40
C ASN A 55 1.85 -1.24 5.90
N ILE A 56 1.45 -0.66 4.77
CA ILE A 56 2.03 0.58 4.24
C ILE A 56 1.81 1.73 5.21
N THR A 57 0.59 1.92 5.72
CA THR A 57 0.29 3.03 6.64
C THR A 57 1.06 2.91 7.94
N ILE A 58 1.17 1.69 8.50
CA ILE A 58 1.98 1.45 9.71
C ILE A 58 3.46 1.71 9.44
N GLU A 59 3.97 1.28 8.28
CA GLU A 59 5.37 1.51 7.91
C GLU A 59 5.67 3.00 7.68
N GLU A 60 4.76 3.73 7.03
CA GLU A 60 4.91 5.16 6.76
C GLU A 60 4.84 6.00 8.04
N GLU A 61 3.92 5.68 8.94
CA GLU A 61 3.86 6.28 10.28
C GLU A 61 5.16 6.03 11.05
N SER A 62 5.69 4.81 10.99
CA SER A 62 6.95 4.44 11.64
C SER A 62 8.16 5.20 11.06
N LYS A 63 8.24 5.31 9.72
CA LYS A 63 9.29 6.07 9.02
C LYS A 63 9.21 7.55 9.35
N THR A 64 8.00 8.12 9.35
CA THR A 64 7.78 9.52 9.70
C THR A 64 8.24 9.81 11.13
N LEU A 65 7.85 8.96 12.08
CA LEU A 65 8.29 9.08 13.47
C LEU A 65 9.81 8.95 13.62
N ALA A 66 10.43 7.97 12.94
CA ALA A 66 11.88 7.81 12.97
C ALA A 66 12.61 9.02 12.37
N ASN A 67 12.10 9.57 11.28
CA ASN A 67 12.62 10.79 10.66
C ASN A 67 12.47 12.01 11.59
N GLN A 68 11.34 12.13 12.28
CA GLN A 68 11.10 13.19 13.26
C GLN A 68 12.05 13.08 14.47
N ILE A 69 12.23 11.87 15.03
CA ILE A 69 13.19 11.63 16.13
C ILE A 69 14.61 11.95 15.68
N ARG A 70 14.99 11.55 14.45
CA ARG A 70 16.29 11.89 13.87
C ARG A 70 16.48 13.39 13.74
N ALA A 71 15.46 14.12 13.28
CA ALA A 71 15.50 15.58 13.18
C ALA A 71 15.67 16.24 14.57
N MET A 72 14.95 15.75 15.58
CA MET A 72 15.05 16.25 16.96
C MET A 72 16.41 15.96 17.61
N ASN A 73 17.03 14.82 17.30
CA ASN A 73 18.35 14.44 17.83
C ASN A 73 19.52 15.15 17.12
N LEU A 74 19.29 15.77 15.97
CA LEU A 74 20.30 16.53 15.21
C LEU A 74 20.32 18.04 15.53
N GLY A 75 19.42 18.54 16.38
CA GLY A 75 19.50 19.90 16.92
C GLY A 75 19.36 21.03 15.89
N LEU A 76 18.40 20.92 14.97
CA LEU A 76 17.91 22.05 14.16
C LEU A 76 16.71 22.71 14.85
#